data_AF-A0A2V3JF15-F1
#
_entry.id   AF-A0A2V3JF15-F1
#
_cell.length_a   1.000
_cell.length_b   1.000
_cell.length_c   1.000
_cell.angle_alpha   90.00
_cell.angle_beta   90.00
_cell.angle_gamma   90.00
#
_symmetry.space_group_name_H-M   'P 1'
#
loop_
_entity.id
_entity.type
_entity.pdbx_description
1 polymer ?
#
loop_
_entity_poly.entity_id
_entity_poly.type
_entity_poly.pdbx_seq_one_letter_code
_entity_poly.pdbx_strand_id
1 'polypeptide(L)'
;MEPESVELSIPFESLVDSVTKLHLRDKFRLWELLDEQMADVEDGVWDEDPTVQAEVREARDAYQAGDYVTIDEYIARQRRKD
;
A
#
# COMPACT_ATOMS: atom_id res chain seq x y z
N MET A 1 -22.46 -18.86 -32.04
CA MET A 1 -22.00 -17.96 -30.97
C MET A 1 -21.28 -18.85 -29.98
N GLU A 2 -19.96 -18.73 -29.88
CA GLU A 2 -19.21 -19.43 -28.84
C GLU A 2 -19.43 -18.71 -27.50
N PRO A 3 -19.50 -19.42 -26.37
CA PRO A 3 -19.69 -18.79 -25.08
C PRO A 3 -18.54 -17.83 -24.79
N GLU A 4 -18.90 -16.60 -24.41
CA GLU A 4 -18.00 -15.46 -24.22
C GLU A 4 -17.06 -15.64 -23.01
N SER A 5 -17.34 -16.62 -22.14
CA SER A 5 -16.43 -17.14 -21.13
C SER A 5 -16.92 -18.48 -20.59
N VAL A 6 -15.97 -19.34 -20.18
CA VAL A 6 -16.24 -20.58 -19.43
C VAL A 6 -15.81 -20.33 -17.99
N GLU A 7 -16.73 -20.48 -17.05
CA GLU A 7 -16.43 -20.36 -15.62
C GLU A 7 -15.67 -21.62 -15.17
N LEU A 8 -14.36 -21.48 -15.01
CA LEU A 8 -13.48 -22.56 -14.59
C LEU A 8 -13.21 -22.46 -13.09
N SER A 9 -13.63 -23.47 -12.34
CA SER A 9 -13.19 -23.63 -10.95
C SER A 9 -11.78 -24.22 -10.93
N ILE A 10 -10.79 -23.39 -10.60
CA ILE A 10 -9.38 -23.81 -10.48
C ILE A 10 -9.06 -23.96 -8.99
N PRO A 11 -8.59 -25.14 -8.53
CA PRO A 11 -8.11 -25.29 -7.16
C PRO A 11 -6.97 -24.31 -6.87
N PHE A 12 -6.96 -23.71 -5.68
CA PHE A 12 -5.98 -22.69 -5.31
C PHE A 12 -4.53 -23.18 -5.48
N GLU A 13 -4.22 -24.40 -5.05
CA GLU A 13 -2.90 -25.00 -5.21
C GLU A 13 -2.46 -25.12 -6.69
N SER A 14 -3.41 -25.39 -7.59
CA SER A 14 -3.14 -25.45 -9.03
C SER A 14 -2.87 -24.06 -9.61
N LEU A 15 -3.55 -23.03 -9.10
CA LEU A 15 -3.25 -21.64 -9.45
C LEU A 15 -1.85 -21.26 -8.98
N VAL A 16 -1.50 -21.57 -7.73
CA VAL A 16 -0.17 -21.29 -7.16
C VAL A 16 0.92 -21.94 -8.02
N ASP A 17 0.80 -23.24 -8.29
CA ASP A 17 1.76 -23.96 -9.15
C ASP A 17 1.88 -23.31 -10.55
N SER A 18 0.76 -22.87 -11.14
CA SER A 18 0.76 -22.17 -12.43
C SER A 18 1.48 -20.82 -12.36
N VAL A 19 1.25 -20.06 -11.29
CA VAL A 19 1.93 -18.77 -11.05
C VAL A 19 3.44 -18.94 -10.91
N THR A 20 3.91 -20.04 -10.29
CA THR A 20 5.36 -20.28 -10.16
C THR A 20 6.05 -20.43 -11.52
N LYS A 21 5.34 -20.94 -12.53
CA LYS A 21 5.83 -21.22 -13.88
C LYS A 21 5.76 -20.03 -14.83
N LEU A 22 5.11 -18.93 -14.44
CA LEU A 22 5.03 -17.72 -15.26
C LEU A 22 6.41 -17.11 -15.53
N HIS A 23 6.56 -16.47 -16.69
CA HIS A 23 7.72 -15.61 -16.93
C HIS A 23 7.68 -14.38 -16.01
N LEU A 24 8.85 -13.83 -15.71
CA LEU A 24 8.98 -12.70 -14.77
C LEU A 24 8.07 -11.52 -15.11
N ARG A 25 7.95 -11.18 -16.40
CA ARG A 25 7.06 -10.10 -16.86
C ARG A 25 5.59 -10.36 -16.51
N ASP A 26 5.14 -11.60 -16.67
CA ASP A 26 3.75 -11.95 -16.41
C ASP A 26 3.48 -12.05 -14.90
N LYS A 27 4.50 -12.40 -14.10
CA LYS A 27 4.44 -12.29 -12.64
C LYS A 27 4.27 -10.85 -12.18
N PHE A 28 5.02 -9.90 -12.75
CA PHE A 28 4.85 -8.47 -12.43
C PHE A 28 3.45 -7.98 -12.77
N ARG A 29 2.93 -8.33 -13.95
CA ARG A 29 1.57 -7.96 -14.34
C ARG A 29 0.51 -8.56 -13.39
N LEU A 30 0.70 -9.81 -12.97
CA LEU A 30 -0.21 -10.44 -11.99
C LEU A 30 -0.11 -9.76 -10.63
N TRP A 31 1.09 -9.36 -10.21
CA TRP A 31 1.30 -8.61 -8.97
C TRP A 31 0.58 -7.27 -8.99
N GLU A 32 0.72 -6.46 -10.05
CA GLU A 32 0.00 -5.18 -10.20
C GLU A 32 -1.52 -5.37 -10.11
N LEU A 33 -2.06 -6.38 -10.79
CA LEU A 33 -3.50 -6.66 -10.76
C LEU A 33 -3.99 -7.05 -9.35
N LEU A 34 -3.20 -7.82 -8.60
CA LEU A 34 -3.55 -8.21 -7.24
C LEU A 34 -3.45 -7.01 -6.29
N ASP A 35 -2.41 -6.19 -6.44
CA ASP A 35 -2.20 -4.96 -5.68
C ASP A 35 -3.39 -4.01 -5.83
N GLU A 36 -3.82 -3.75 -7.08
CA GLU A 36 -4.99 -2.93 -7.37
C GLU A 36 -6.28 -3.47 -6.73
N GLN A 37 -6.47 -4.80 -6.70
CA GLN A 37 -7.66 -5.41 -6.09
C GLN A 37 -7.65 -5.38 -4.56
N MET A 38 -6.47 -5.30 -3.95
CA MET A 38 -6.30 -5.24 -2.50
C MET A 38 -6.30 -3.80 -1.98
N ALA A 39 -5.88 -2.83 -2.78
CA ALA A 39 -5.81 -1.42 -2.42
C ALA A 39 -7.16 -0.86 -1.86
N ASP A 40 -8.29 -1.23 -2.48
CA ASP A 40 -9.62 -0.82 -2.03
C ASP A 40 -9.99 -1.35 -0.63
N VAL A 41 -9.41 -2.49 -0.24
CA VAL A 41 -9.61 -3.10 1.09
C VAL A 41 -8.63 -2.50 2.09
N GLU A 42 -7.40 -2.20 1.66
CA GLU A 42 -6.37 -1.62 2.49
C GLU A 42 -6.74 -0.22 2.99
N ASP A 43 -7.26 0.67 2.13
CA ASP A 43 -7.70 2.01 2.57
C ASP A 43 -8.76 1.96 3.70
N GLY A 44 -9.66 0.96 3.67
CA GLY A 44 -10.63 0.75 4.75
C GLY A 44 -10.07 0.09 6.01
N VAL A 45 -9.08 -0.80 5.86
CA VAL A 45 -8.47 -1.53 6.99
C VAL A 45 -7.45 -0.67 7.73
N TRP A 46 -6.66 0.15 7.03
CA TRP A 46 -5.68 1.06 7.64
C TRP A 46 -6.36 2.20 8.41
N ASP A 47 -7.51 2.69 7.92
CA ASP A 47 -8.33 3.67 8.65
C ASP A 47 -8.88 3.10 9.98
N GLU A 48 -9.08 1.79 10.07
CA GLU A 48 -9.59 1.09 11.26
C GLU A 48 -8.49 0.49 12.14
N ASP A 49 -7.22 0.46 11.69
CA ASP A 49 -6.10 -0.09 12.47
C ASP A 49 -5.81 0.80 13.70
N PRO A 50 -5.90 0.26 14.93
CA PRO A 50 -5.67 1.02 16.15
C PRO A 50 -4.28 1.64 16.26
N THR A 51 -3.27 1.02 15.64
CA THR A 51 -1.88 1.50 15.59
C THR A 51 -1.79 2.72 14.69
N VAL A 52 -2.35 2.64 13.48
CA VAL A 52 -2.38 3.78 12.54
C VAL A 52 -3.16 4.95 13.13
N GLN A 53 -4.31 4.70 13.77
CA GLN A 53 -5.07 5.74 14.47
C GLN A 53 -4.27 6.38 15.61
N ALA A 54 -3.48 5.59 16.34
CA ALA A 54 -2.63 6.11 17.40
C ALA A 54 -1.52 7.01 16.86
N GLU A 55 -0.83 6.60 15.78
CA GLU A 55 0.21 7.40 15.11
C GLU A 55 -0.36 8.72 14.55
N VAL A 56 -1.53 8.66 13.90
CA VAL A 56 -2.22 9.86 13.40
C VAL A 56 -2.60 10.80 14.53
N ARG A 57 -3.07 10.28 15.68
CA ARG A 57 -3.40 11.11 16.84
C ARG A 57 -2.15 11.77 17.43
N GLU A 58 -1.07 11.02 17.59
CA GLU A 58 0.22 11.56 18.06
C GLU A 58 0.72 12.69 17.17
N ALA A 59 0.68 12.51 15.84
CA ALA A 59 1.09 13.55 14.89
C ALA A 59 0.21 14.81 15.00
N ARG A 60 -1.10 14.67 15.22
CA ARG A 60 -2.02 15.80 15.43
C ARG A 60 -1.75 16.53 16.73
N ASP A 61 -1.49 15.80 17.82
CA ASP A 61 -1.19 16.37 19.13
C ASP A 61 0.14 17.15 19.08
N ALA A 62 1.17 16.60 18.43
CA ALA A 62 2.44 17.29 18.21
C ALA A 62 2.25 18.58 17.39
N TYR A 63 1.44 18.54 16.34
CA TYR A 63 1.13 19.74 15.54
C TYR A 63 0.40 20.81 16.36
N GLN A 64 -0.60 20.43 17.17
CA GLN A 64 -1.33 21.36 18.03
C GLN A 64 -0.45 21.96 19.14
N ALA A 65 0.46 21.17 19.68
CA ALA A 65 1.45 21.61 20.65
C ALA A 65 2.53 22.53 20.05
N GLY A 66 2.57 22.67 18.72
CA GLY A 66 3.61 23.42 18.02
C GLY A 66 4.96 22.68 17.98
N ASP A 67 4.97 21.37 18.24
CA ASP A 67 6.17 20.54 18.19
C ASP A 67 6.47 20.09 16.76
N TYR A 68 6.68 21.09 15.90
CA TYR A 68 7.10 20.90 14.53
C TYR A 68 8.14 21.95 14.16
N VAL A 69 8.94 21.63 13.16
CA VAL A 69 9.82 22.60 12.51
C VAL A 69 9.31 22.87 11.11
N THR A 70 9.25 24.15 10.75
CA THR A 70 8.97 24.52 9.37
C THR A 70 10.17 24.19 8.49
N ILE A 71 9.91 24.01 7.19
CA ILE A 71 10.96 23.76 6.20
C ILE A 71 12.00 24.90 6.23
N ASP A 72 11.55 26.15 6.37
CA ASP A 72 12.43 27.31 6.45
C ASP A 72 13.32 27.29 7.70
N GLU A 73 12.77 26.91 8.86
CA GLU A 73 13.54 26.77 10.11
C GLU A 73 14.56 25.64 10.01
N TYR A 74 14.19 24.51 9.41
CA TYR A 74 15.09 23.40 9.15
C TYR A 74 16.26 23.83 8.25
N ILE A 75 15.98 24.50 7.12
CA ILE A 75 16.99 25.02 6.20
C ILE A 75 17.92 26.03 6.90
N ALA A 76 17.35 26.95 7.69
CA ALA A 76 18.11 27.93 8.45
C ALA A 76 18.97 27.29 9.57
N ARG A 77 18.56 26.15 10.11
CA ARG A 77 19.34 25.39 11.11
C ARG A 77 20.51 24.65 10.46
N GLN A 78 20.30 24.06 9.28
CA GLN A 78 21.39 23.41 8.53
C GLN A 78 22.48 24.40 8.13
N ARG A 79 22.11 25.57 7.60
CA ARG A 79 23.06 26.64 7.22
C ARG A 79 23.86 27.23 8.38
N ARG A 80 23.40 27.07 9.63
CA ARG A 80 24.10 27.54 10.85
C ARG A 80 25.04 26.49 11.43
N LYS A 81 24.97 25.25 10.92
CA LYS A 81 25.80 24.13 11.36
C LYS A 81 27.08 23.98 10.54
N ASP A 82 27.16 24.67 9.40
CA ASP A 82 28.34 24.86 8.55
C ASP A 82 29.11 26.13 8.96
#